data_AF-A0A927XG42-F1
#
_entry.id   AF-A0A927XG42-F1
#
_cell.length_a   1.000
_cell.length_b   1.000
_cell.length_c   1.000
_cell.angle_alpha   90.00
_cell.angle_beta   90.00
_cell.angle_gamma   90.00
#
_symmetry.space_group_name_H-M   'P 1'
#
loop_
_entity.id
_entity.type
_entity.pdbx_description
1 polymer ?
#
loop_
_entity_poly.entity_id
_entity_poly.type
_entity_poly.pdbx_seq_one_letter_code
_entity_poly.pdbx_strand_id
1 'polypeptide(L)'
;MMLSLNNRDNMLEQIYDLILDSDISDAEREIFLEAKKQLENNSDYLYVVSNLKTSLSPLALQFKLSKKTLHFYGELQKQFPVKDKLWRPGGIFF
;
A
#
# COMPACT_ATOMS: atom_id res chain seq x y z
N MET A 1 15.82 -1.87 10.88
CA MET A 1 16.07 -1.40 9.50
C MET A 1 15.00 -0.38 9.17
N MET A 2 15.35 0.76 8.57
CA MET A 2 14.44 1.89 8.36
C MET A 2 13.61 1.63 7.09
N LEU A 3 12.28 1.56 7.22
CA LEU A 3 11.35 1.20 6.13
C LEU A 3 11.25 2.34 5.11
N SER A 4 12.08 2.31 4.07
CA SER A 4 12.05 3.30 2.99
C SER A 4 11.47 2.67 1.72
N LEU A 5 10.22 3.03 1.39
CA LEU A 5 9.54 2.67 0.14
C LEU A 5 9.90 3.68 -0.96
N ASN A 6 11.13 4.21 -0.93
CA ASN A 6 11.59 5.20 -1.89
C ASN A 6 11.97 4.56 -3.23
N ASN A 7 12.24 3.26 -3.24
CA ASN A 7 12.67 2.49 -4.41
C ASN A 7 11.74 1.32 -4.67
N ARG A 8 11.54 1.00 -5.96
CA ARG A 8 10.76 -0.16 -6.42
C ARG A 8 11.22 -1.47 -5.79
N ASP A 9 12.54 -1.69 -5.70
CA ASP A 9 13.11 -2.92 -5.16
C ASP A 9 12.79 -3.09 -3.67
N ASN A 10 12.91 -2.02 -2.88
CA ASN A 10 12.53 -2.04 -1.46
C ASN A 10 11.03 -2.32 -1.26
N MET A 11 10.18 -1.77 -2.12
CA MET A 11 8.74 -2.05 -2.09
C MET A 11 8.47 -3.52 -2.42
N LEU A 12 9.16 -4.07 -3.42
CA LEU A 12 9.07 -5.49 -3.78
C LEU A 12 9.50 -6.40 -2.64
N GLU A 13 10.65 -6.14 -2.01
CA GLU A 13 11.14 -6.90 -0.85
C GLU A 13 10.11 -6.91 0.28
N GLN A 14 9.54 -5.74 0.63
CA GLN A 14 8.53 -5.68 1.68
C GLN A 14 7.24 -6.41 1.32
N ILE A 15 6.80 -6.32 0.06
CA ILE A 15 5.65 -7.09 -0.42
C ILE A 15 5.95 -8.58 -0.34
N TYR A 16 7.16 -9.02 -0.68
CA TYR A 16 7.57 -10.42 -0.53
C TYR A 16 7.56 -10.89 0.93
N ASP A 17 8.13 -10.10 1.84
CA ASP A 17 8.09 -10.40 3.29
C ASP A 17 6.66 -10.52 3.81
N LEU A 18 5.76 -9.63 3.37
CA LEU A 18 4.35 -9.68 3.74
C LEU A 18 3.65 -10.92 3.17
N ILE A 19 3.91 -11.28 1.91
CA ILE A 19 3.33 -12.49 1.27
C ILE A 19 3.80 -13.77 1.97
N LEU A 20 5.06 -13.81 2.42
CA LEU A 20 5.62 -14.96 3.12
C LEU A 20 5.11 -15.08 4.56
N ASP A 21 4.52 -14.01 5.09
CA ASP A 21 3.95 -14.02 6.43
C ASP A 21 2.71 -14.93 6.52
N SER A 22 2.66 -15.74 7.59
CA SER A 22 1.52 -16.60 7.87
C SER A 22 0.40 -15.87 8.62
N ASP A 23 0.65 -14.67 9.15
CA ASP A 23 -0.32 -13.86 9.90
C ASP A 23 -1.24 -13.02 8.99
N ILE A 24 -0.88 -12.88 7.70
CA ILE A 24 -1.72 -12.17 6.73
C ILE A 24 -2.85 -13.06 6.22
N SER A 25 -4.02 -12.44 6.01
CA SER A 25 -5.18 -13.11 5.42
C SER A 25 -4.98 -13.40 3.94
N ASP A 26 -5.64 -14.43 3.41
CA ASP A 26 -5.64 -14.77 1.99
C ASP A 26 -6.03 -13.57 1.10
N ALA A 27 -6.97 -12.74 1.55
CA ALA A 27 -7.40 -11.54 0.85
C ALA A 27 -6.28 -10.48 0.76
N GLU A 28 -5.49 -10.32 1.81
CA GLU A 28 -4.32 -9.42 1.81
C GLU A 28 -3.23 -9.98 0.89
N ARG A 29 -3.00 -11.30 0.97
CA ARG A 29 -2.01 -12.00 0.16
C ARG A 29 -2.29 -11.85 -1.34
N GLU A 30 -3.56 -11.94 -1.74
CA GLU A 30 -3.96 -11.74 -3.14
C GLU A 30 -3.64 -10.33 -3.64
N ILE A 31 -3.96 -9.30 -2.84
CA ILE A 31 -3.63 -7.89 -3.15
C ILE A 31 -2.12 -7.70 -3.32
N PHE A 32 -1.33 -8.28 -2.42
CA PHE A 32 0.13 -8.20 -2.48
C PHE A 32 0.72 -8.95 -3.69
N LEU A 33 0.17 -10.12 -4.03
CA LEU A 33 0.58 -10.87 -5.22
C LEU A 33 0.27 -10.11 -6.51
N GLU A 34 -0.86 -9.43 -6.59
CA GLU A 34 -1.20 -8.59 -7.73
C GLU A 34 -0.24 -7.39 -7.84
N ALA A 35 -0.01 -6.69 -6.73
CA ALA A 35 0.93 -5.57 -6.68
C ALA A 35 2.36 -6.00 -7.07
N LYS A 36 2.81 -7.17 -6.61
CA LYS A 36 4.07 -7.77 -7.03
C LYS A 36 4.14 -7.97 -8.54
N LYS A 37 3.13 -8.60 -9.14
CA LYS A 37 3.08 -8.82 -10.61
C LYS A 37 3.14 -7.49 -11.37
N GLN A 38 2.43 -6.47 -10.89
CA GLN A 38 2.46 -5.14 -11.51
C GLN A 38 3.85 -4.51 -11.39
N LEU A 39 4.50 -4.60 -10.23
CA LEU A 39 5.87 -4.15 -10.03
C LEU A 39 6.86 -4.94 -10.88
N GLU A 40 6.68 -6.25 -11.11
CA GLU A 40 7.57 -7.03 -11.98
C GLU A 40 7.40 -6.65 -13.46
N ASN A 41 6.17 -6.37 -13.90
CA ASN A 41 5.83 -5.99 -15.28
C ASN A 41 6.20 -4.55 -15.69
N ASN A 42 7.13 -3.88 -15.00
CA ASN A 42 7.50 -2.47 -15.26
C ASN A 42 6.32 -1.48 -15.15
N SER A 43 5.26 -1.81 -14.40
CA SER A 43 4.16 -0.87 -14.18
C SER A 43 4.68 0.34 -13.39
N ASP A 44 4.08 1.51 -13.67
CA ASP A 44 4.42 2.74 -12.96
C ASP A 44 4.32 2.54 -11.45
N TYR A 45 5.41 2.88 -10.74
CA TYR A 45 5.51 2.69 -9.31
C TYR A 45 4.36 3.39 -8.56
N LEU A 46 4.00 4.59 -8.98
CA LEU A 46 2.89 5.37 -8.43
C LEU A 46 1.52 4.73 -8.70
N TYR A 47 1.38 4.01 -9.82
CA TYR A 47 0.16 3.28 -10.14
C TYR A 47 -0.03 2.11 -9.18
N VAL A 48 1.02 1.31 -8.94
CA VAL A 48 0.97 0.20 -7.98
C VAL A 48 0.67 0.71 -6.57
N VAL A 49 1.34 1.77 -6.13
CA VAL A 49 1.08 2.42 -4.83
C VAL A 49 -0.39 2.85 -4.71
N SER A 50 -0.97 3.44 -5.77
CA SER A 50 -2.37 3.86 -5.77
C SER A 50 -3.33 2.67 -5.72
N ASN A 51 -3.02 1.60 -6.44
CA ASN A 51 -3.80 0.36 -6.43
C ASN A 51 -3.78 -0.28 -5.03
N LEU A 52 -2.58 -0.42 -4.43
CA LEU A 52 -2.41 -0.89 -3.05
C LEU A 52 -3.23 -0.07 -2.05
N LYS A 53 -3.20 1.26 -2.15
CA LYS A 53 -4.01 2.12 -1.27
C LYS A 53 -5.50 1.86 -1.41
N THR A 54 -5.95 1.70 -2.65
CA THR A 54 -7.38 1.52 -2.95
C THR A 54 -7.87 0.17 -2.46
N SER A 55 -7.08 -0.88 -2.64
CA SER A 55 -7.42 -2.24 -2.20
C SER A 55 -7.29 -2.44 -0.69
N LEU A 56 -6.30 -1.79 -0.04
CA LEU A 56 -6.10 -1.90 1.41
C LEU A 56 -7.01 -0.95 2.22
N SER A 57 -7.46 0.17 1.66
CA SER A 57 -8.39 1.11 2.33
C SER A 57 -9.65 0.45 2.91
N PRO A 58 -10.47 -0.30 2.13
CA PRO A 58 -11.69 -0.91 2.66
C PRO A 58 -11.38 -1.98 3.72
N LEU A 59 -10.27 -2.69 3.60
CA LEU A 59 -9.83 -3.68 4.59
C LEU A 59 -9.36 -3.00 5.88
N ALA A 60 -8.67 -1.85 5.77
CA ALA A 60 -8.26 -1.03 6.91
C ALA A 60 -9.46 -0.49 7.67
N LEU A 61 -10.45 0.05 6.94
CA LEU A 61 -11.70 0.56 7.52
C LEU A 61 -12.51 -0.53 8.24
N GLN A 62 -12.46 -1.76 7.73
CA GLN A 62 -13.10 -2.91 8.36
C GLN A 62 -12.28 -3.54 9.49
N PHE A 63 -11.10 -2.98 9.83
CA PHE A 63 -10.17 -3.54 10.80
C PHE A 63 -9.79 -5.01 10.51
N LYS A 64 -9.80 -5.40 9.24
CA LYS A 64 -9.47 -6.76 8.77
C LYS A 64 -8.01 -6.92 8.38
N LEU A 65 -7.20 -5.86 8.52
CA LEU A 65 -5.78 -5.91 8.21
C LEU A 65 -4.98 -6.53 9.35
N SER A 66 -4.02 -7.38 9.01
CA SER A 66 -3.02 -7.84 9.96
C SER A 66 -2.21 -6.65 10.50
N LYS A 67 -1.62 -6.79 11.70
CA LYS A 67 -0.80 -5.72 12.29
C LYS A 67 0.34 -5.29 11.36
N LYS A 68 0.94 -6.24 10.62
CA LYS A 68 2.03 -5.96 9.68
C LYS A 68 1.53 -5.22 8.45
N THR A 69 0.42 -5.65 7.86
CA THR A 69 -0.19 -4.95 6.73
C THR A 69 -0.62 -3.54 7.12
N LEU A 70 -1.16 -3.36 8.32
CA LEU A 70 -1.58 -2.05 8.83
C LEU A 70 -0.38 -1.11 9.01
N HIS A 71 0.74 -1.63 9.53
CA HIS A 71 1.99 -0.89 9.61
C HIS A 71 2.50 -0.49 8.22
N PHE A 72 2.53 -1.43 7.27
CA PHE A 72 2.93 -1.18 5.89
C PHE A 72 2.04 -0.12 5.21
N TYR A 73 0.73 -0.26 5.35
CA TYR A 73 -0.25 0.69 4.82
C TYR A 73 -0.06 2.09 5.42
N GLY A 74 0.23 2.18 6.72
CA GLY A 74 0.56 3.44 7.39
C GLY A 74 1.82 4.09 6.84
N GLU A 75 2.89 3.33 6.63
CA GLU A 75 4.12 3.83 6.01
C GLU A 75 3.89 4.29 4.56
N LEU A 76 3.08 3.54 3.82
CA LEU A 76 2.70 3.87 2.44
C LEU A 76 1.89 5.18 2.39
N GLN A 77 0.98 5.41 3.35
CA GLN A 77 0.29 6.70 3.47
C GLN A 77 1.22 7.86 3.84
N LYS A 78 2.21 7.65 4.72
CA LYS A 78 3.17 8.70 5.11
C LYS A 78 4.08 9.10 3.95
N GLN A 79 4.52 8.13 3.16
CA GLN A 79 5.45 8.35 2.04
C GLN A 79 4.74 8.84 0.79
N PHE A 80 3.52 8.36 0.56
CA PHE A 80 2.62 8.82 -0.50
C PHE A 80 1.38 9.43 0.15
N PRO A 81 1.52 10.61 0.79
CA PRO A 81 0.34 11.34 1.23
C PRO A 81 -0.52 11.50 -0.01
N VAL A 82 -1.84 11.32 0.14
CA VAL A 82 -2.75 11.81 -0.88
C VAL A 82 -2.37 13.27 -1.00
N LYS A 83 -1.76 13.67 -2.13
CA LYS A 83 -1.60 15.09 -2.44
C LYS A 83 -3.03 15.54 -2.57
N ASP A 84 -3.56 15.99 -1.45
CA ASP A 84 -4.78 16.72 -1.35
C ASP A 84 -4.73 17.71 -2.51
N LYS A 85 -5.58 17.49 -3.52
CA LYS A 85 -6.00 18.55 -4.44
C LYS A 85 -6.84 19.56 -3.64
N LEU A 86 -6.32 19.98 -2.49
CA LEU A 86 -6.99 20.61 -1.37
C LEU A 86 -6.04 21.65 -0.74
N TRP A 87 -5.19 22.26 -1.58
CA TRP A 87 -5.21 23.72 -1.58
C TRP A 87 -6.20 24.19 -2.63
N ARG A 88 -7.47 24.30 -2.21
CA ARG A 88 -8.35 25.38 -2.65
C ARG A 88 -8.82 26.08 -1.38
N PRO A 89 -8.59 27.40 -1.22
CA PRO A 89 -9.26 28.14 -0.15
C PRO A 89 -10.78 28.08 -0.44
N GLY A 90 -11.53 27.25 0.29
CA GLY A 90 -12.99 27.16 0.06
C GLY A 90 -13.79 26.01 0.69
N GLY A 91 -13.18 24.90 1.11
CA GLY A 91 -13.90 23.82 1.80
C GLY A 91 -14.95 23.07 0.95
N ILE A 92 -15.52 22.03 1.55
CA ILE A 92 -16.48 21.03 1.02
C ILE A 92 -15.80 19.74 0.55
N PHE A 93 -16.05 18.69 1.33
CA PHE A 93 -15.74 17.29 1.10
C PHE A 93 -17.03 16.56 0.69
N PHE A 94 -16.94 15.58 -0.19
CA PHE A 94 -17.97 14.56 -0.41
C PHE A 94 -17.33 13.19 -0.35
#